data_AF-A0A7C1HD12-F1
#
_entry.id   AF-A0A7C1HD12-F1
#
_cell.length_a   1.000
_cell.length_b   1.000
_cell.length_c   1.000
_cell.angle_alpha   90.00
_cell.angle_beta   90.00
_cell.angle_gamma   90.00
#
_symmetry.space_group_name_H-M   'P 1'
#
loop_
_entity.id
_entity.type
_entity.pdbx_description
1 polymer ?
#
loop_
_entity_poly.entity_id
_entity_poly.type
_entity_poly.pdbx_seq_one_letter_code
_entity_poly.pdbx_strand_id
1 'polypeptide(L)'
;MREKGLMTELGEKAVEAAKRNGMWDAPKRTPITDEQVEAFAEKLAGISPAYENFNNMPPSVRFTYTGRYLSFKTEEARQRDFEKIVDRLNKNLKPM
;
A
#
# COMPACT_ATOMS: atom_id res chain seq x y z
N MET A 1 -0.38 32.51 19.68
CA MET A 1 -0.04 32.11 18.30
C MET A 1 -0.55 33.08 17.23
N ARG A 2 -1.59 33.91 17.46
CA ARG A 2 -1.98 34.98 16.53
C ARG A 2 -1.03 36.20 16.50
N GLU A 3 -0.30 36.49 17.57
CA GLU A 3 0.61 37.65 17.60
C GLU A 3 1.95 37.47 16.87
N LYS A 4 2.24 36.29 16.31
CA LYS A 4 3.49 36.04 15.58
C LYS A 4 3.36 36.06 14.05
N GLY A 5 2.18 36.40 13.51
CA GLY A 5 1.96 36.51 12.05
C GLY A 5 2.04 35.19 11.27
N LEU A 6 2.04 34.05 11.95
CA LEU A 6 2.23 32.71 11.35
C LEU A 6 0.92 31.99 10.98
N MET A 7 -0.24 32.60 11.23
CA MET A 7 -1.57 32.03 10.95
C MET A 7 -2.44 33.05 10.21
N THR A 8 -2.99 32.64 9.07
CA THR A 8 -4.12 33.30 8.41
C THR A 8 -5.42 32.60 8.82
N GLU A 9 -6.57 33.29 8.78
CA GLU A 9 -7.88 32.68 9.14
C GLU A 9 -8.21 31.42 8.32
N LEU A 10 -7.67 31.32 7.11
CA LEU A 10 -7.74 30.13 6.27
C LEU A 10 -6.99 28.93 6.86
N GLY A 11 -5.80 29.17 7.44
CA GLY A 11 -5.00 28.14 8.09
C GLY A 11 -5.67 27.59 9.36
N GLU A 12 -6.31 28.45 10.15
CA GLU A 12 -7.08 28.04 11.33
C GLU A 12 -8.29 27.17 10.93
N LYS A 13 -9.04 27.56 9.89
CA LYS A 13 -10.17 26.76 9.37
C LYS A 13 -9.73 25.42 8.78
N ALA A 14 -8.58 25.37 8.11
CA ALA A 14 -8.03 24.12 7.57
C ALA A 14 -7.62 23.15 8.68
N VAL A 15 -7.02 23.65 9.77
CA VAL A 15 -6.68 22.84 10.95
C VAL A 15 -7.94 22.35 11.67
N GLU A 16 -8.96 23.19 11.83
CA GLU A 16 -10.24 22.76 12.42
C GLU A 16 -10.96 21.72 11.56
N ALA A 17 -10.96 21.89 10.24
CA ALA A 17 -11.57 20.92 9.32
C ALA A 17 -10.84 19.57 9.37
N ALA A 18 -9.50 19.57 9.42
CA ALA A 18 -8.67 18.37 9.53
C ALA A 18 -8.82 17.66 10.89
N LYS A 19 -9.08 18.40 11.97
CA LYS A 19 -9.42 17.81 13.28
C LYS A 19 -10.82 17.22 13.28
N ARG A 20 -11.80 17.92 12.68
CA ARG A 20 -13.21 17.49 12.64
C ARG A 20 -13.44 16.27 11.74
N ASN A 21 -12.65 16.11 10.67
CA ASN A 21 -12.75 14.97 9.75
C ASN A 21 -11.90 13.75 10.18
N GLY A 22 -11.25 13.80 11.34
CA GLY A 22 -10.44 12.70 11.88
C GLY A 22 -9.15 12.41 11.11
N MET A 23 -8.77 13.21 10.10
CA MET A 23 -7.53 13.04 9.35
C MET A 23 -6.30 13.56 10.13
N TRP A 24 -6.51 14.41 11.14
CA TRP A 24 -5.44 14.94 12.00
C TRP A 24 -4.79 13.86 12.86
N ASP A 25 -5.59 12.92 13.38
CA ASP A 25 -5.15 11.85 14.29
C ASP A 25 -5.46 10.46 13.72
N ALA A 26 -5.63 10.39 12.39
CA ALA A 26 -5.85 9.11 11.72
C ALA A 26 -4.61 8.24 11.95
N PRO A 27 -4.76 7.04 12.57
CA PRO A 27 -3.63 6.14 12.74
C PRO A 27 -3.04 5.88 11.35
N LYS A 28 -1.74 6.16 11.19
CA LYS A 28 -1.01 5.84 9.96
C LYS A 28 -1.33 4.39 9.62
N ARG A 29 -1.71 4.14 8.35
CA ARG A 29 -1.91 2.77 7.86
C ARG A 29 -0.70 1.96 8.29
N THR A 30 -0.95 0.84 8.98
CA THR A 30 0.09 -0.04 9.47
C THR A 30 1.02 -0.35 8.30
N PRO A 31 2.33 -0.09 8.42
CA PRO A 31 3.27 -0.41 7.36
C PRO A 31 3.18 -1.90 7.07
N ILE A 32 3.32 -2.27 5.79
CA ILE A 32 3.39 -3.66 5.38
C ILE A 32 4.58 -4.31 6.10
N THR A 33 4.37 -5.46 6.73
CA THR A 33 5.43 -6.19 7.45
C THR A 33 6.13 -7.18 6.53
N ASP A 34 7.36 -7.59 6.88
CA ASP A 34 8.07 -8.64 6.15
C ASP A 34 7.28 -9.96 6.15
N GLU A 35 6.59 -10.28 7.25
CA GLU A 35 5.70 -11.45 7.36
C GLU A 35 4.56 -11.42 6.33
N GLN A 36 3.99 -10.23 6.07
CA GLN A 36 2.96 -10.08 5.03
C GLN A 36 3.54 -10.25 3.63
N VAL A 37 4.79 -9.86 3.40
CA VAL A 37 5.49 -10.08 2.13
C VAL A 37 5.75 -11.58 1.93
N GLU A 38 6.19 -12.28 2.97
CA GLU A 38 6.42 -13.73 2.92
C GLU A 38 5.11 -14.49 2.68
N ALA A 39 4.04 -14.17 3.41
CA ALA A 39 2.72 -14.77 3.19
C ALA A 39 2.18 -14.53 1.77
N PHE A 40 2.55 -13.40 1.15
CA PHE A 40 2.23 -13.15 -0.26
C PHE A 40 3.12 -13.96 -1.22
N ALA A 41 4.40 -14.14 -0.91
CA ALA A 41 5.29 -15.01 -1.67
C ALA A 41 4.81 -16.47 -1.64
N GLU A 42 4.36 -16.96 -0.48
CA GLU A 42 3.77 -18.30 -0.34
C GLU A 42 2.53 -18.49 -1.22
N LYS A 43 1.69 -17.46 -1.37
CA LYS A 43 0.55 -17.51 -2.31
C LYS A 43 0.96 -17.64 -3.77
N LEU A 44 2.15 -17.16 -4.12
CA LEU A 44 2.73 -17.31 -5.46
C LEU A 44 3.43 -18.67 -5.63
N ALA A 45 3.67 -19.42 -4.55
CA ALA A 45 4.37 -20.70 -4.62
C ALA A 45 3.65 -21.66 -5.58
N GLY A 46 4.42 -22.28 -6.47
CA GLY A 46 3.89 -23.13 -7.53
C GLY A 46 3.50 -22.40 -8.82
N ILE A 47 3.52 -21.06 -8.83
CA ILE A 47 3.28 -20.25 -10.03
C ILE A 47 4.61 -19.74 -10.58
N SER A 48 5.28 -20.54 -11.41
CA SER A 48 6.50 -20.12 -12.14
C SER A 48 6.13 -19.54 -13.52
N PRO A 49 6.77 -18.44 -13.98
CA PRO A 49 7.91 -17.75 -13.38
C PRO A 49 7.54 -16.63 -12.37
N ALA A 50 6.26 -16.38 -12.09
CA ALA A 50 5.85 -15.28 -11.20
C ALA A 50 6.51 -15.32 -9.81
N TYR A 51 6.58 -16.49 -9.17
CA TYR A 51 7.21 -16.67 -7.87
C TYR A 51 8.70 -16.31 -7.87
N GLU A 52 9.45 -16.85 -8.85
CA GLU A 52 10.88 -16.62 -9.00
C GLU A 52 11.16 -15.14 -9.29
N ASN A 53 10.40 -14.54 -10.20
CA ASN A 53 10.52 -13.13 -10.53
C ASN A 53 10.22 -12.25 -9.31
N PHE A 54 9.16 -12.55 -8.55
CA PHE A 54 8.83 -11.82 -7.33
C PHE A 54 9.95 -11.89 -6.29
N ASN A 55 10.52 -13.07 -6.03
CA ASN A 55 11.58 -13.25 -5.06
C ASN A 55 12.88 -12.52 -5.46
N ASN A 56 13.17 -12.47 -6.76
CA ASN A 56 14.33 -11.78 -7.32
C ASN A 56 14.16 -10.24 -7.38
N MET A 57 12.97 -9.70 -7.13
CA MET A 57 12.75 -8.25 -7.14
C MET A 57 13.28 -7.57 -5.86
N PRO A 58 13.64 -6.26 -5.95
CA PRO A 58 14.04 -5.49 -4.78
C PRO A 58 12.95 -5.45 -3.70
N PRO A 59 13.31 -5.35 -2.40
CA PRO A 59 12.34 -5.34 -1.30
C PRO A 59 11.22 -4.31 -1.49
N SER A 60 11.55 -3.08 -1.91
CA SER A 60 10.55 -2.02 -2.14
C SER A 60 9.46 -2.42 -3.13
N VAL A 61 9.84 -3.14 -4.19
CA VAL A 61 8.92 -3.63 -5.21
C VAL A 61 8.00 -4.72 -4.65
N ARG A 62 8.57 -5.65 -3.88
CA ARG A 62 7.79 -6.72 -3.22
C ARG A 62 6.77 -6.11 -2.26
N PHE A 63 7.20 -5.16 -1.43
CA PHE A 63 6.31 -4.41 -0.53
C PHE A 63 5.16 -3.72 -1.28
N THR A 64 5.42 -3.09 -2.42
CA THR A 64 4.36 -2.45 -3.22
C THR A 64 3.37 -3.46 -3.77
N TYR A 65 3.82 -4.60 -4.29
CA TYR A 65 2.92 -5.66 -4.76
C TYR A 65 2.07 -6.24 -3.63
N THR A 66 2.67 -6.55 -2.49
CA THR A 66 1.97 -7.03 -1.30
C THR A 66 0.95 -5.99 -0.80
N GLY A 67 1.35 -4.72 -0.72
CA GLY A 67 0.45 -3.64 -0.30
C GLY A 67 -0.73 -3.43 -1.24
N ARG A 68 -0.52 -3.57 -2.56
CA ARG A 68 -1.59 -3.54 -3.55
C ARG A 68 -2.59 -4.68 -3.33
N TYR A 69 -2.10 -5.92 -3.18
CA TYR A 69 -2.95 -7.08 -2.90
C TYR A 69 -3.77 -6.89 -1.61
N LEU A 70 -3.15 -6.39 -0.54
CA LEU A 70 -3.81 -6.17 0.75
C LEU A 70 -4.71 -4.93 0.80
N SER A 71 -4.67 -4.06 -0.23
CA SER A 71 -5.51 -2.86 -0.27
C SER A 71 -7.00 -3.15 -0.51
N PHE A 72 -7.33 -4.34 -1.03
CA PHE A 72 -8.69 -4.73 -1.35
C PHE A 72 -9.40 -5.34 -0.12
N LYS A 73 -10.56 -4.77 0.20
CA LYS A 73 -11.38 -5.17 1.36
C LYS A 73 -12.12 -6.50 1.16
N THR A 74 -12.50 -6.84 -0.07
CA THR A 74 -13.24 -8.09 -0.37
C THR A 74 -12.33 -9.12 -1.01
N GLU A 75 -12.62 -10.39 -0.77
CA GLU A 75 -11.82 -11.49 -1.30
C GLU A 75 -11.89 -11.56 -2.83
N GLU A 76 -13.05 -11.30 -3.42
CA GLU A 76 -13.24 -11.37 -4.87
C GLU A 76 -12.44 -10.28 -5.58
N ALA A 77 -12.40 -9.08 -5.01
CA ALA A 77 -11.59 -7.99 -5.54
C ALA A 77 -10.09 -8.30 -5.39
N ARG A 78 -9.71 -8.88 -4.25
CA ARG A 78 -8.35 -9.29 -3.96
C ARG A 78 -7.86 -10.39 -4.92
N GLN A 79 -8.70 -11.39 -5.20
CA GLN A 79 -8.40 -12.46 -6.14
C GLN A 79 -8.25 -11.95 -7.59
N ARG A 80 -9.16 -11.08 -8.04
CA ARG A 80 -9.04 -10.45 -9.37
C ARG A 80 -7.77 -9.60 -9.50
N ASP A 81 -7.33 -8.95 -8.43
CA ASP A 81 -6.08 -8.20 -8.47
C ASP A 81 -4.86 -9.12 -8.40
N PHE A 82 -4.93 -10.21 -7.65
CA PHE A 82 -3.89 -11.24 -7.60
C PHE A 82 -3.58 -11.78 -8.99
N GLU A 83 -4.60 -12.14 -9.79
CA GLU A 83 -4.42 -12.60 -11.16
C GLU A 83 -3.70 -11.57 -12.04
N LYS A 84 -4.01 -10.28 -11.86
CA LYS A 84 -3.32 -9.19 -12.57
C LYS A 84 -1.87 -9.04 -12.10
N ILE A 85 -1.60 -9.19 -10.81
CA ILE A 85 -0.23 -9.18 -10.27
C ILE A 85 0.54 -10.37 -10.85
N VAL A 86 -0.04 -11.57 -10.87
CA VAL A 86 0.57 -12.78 -11.45
C VAL A 86 0.90 -12.58 -12.93
N ASP A 87 -0.02 -12.06 -13.75
CA ASP A 87 0.26 -11.77 -15.18
C ASP A 87 1.45 -10.82 -15.36
N ARG A 88 1.56 -9.80 -14.50
CA ARG A 88 2.70 -8.87 -14.52
C ARG A 88 4.00 -9.53 -14.06
N LEU A 89 3.96 -10.31 -12.99
CA LEU A 89 5.12 -11.01 -12.45
C LEU A 89 5.62 -12.07 -13.44
N ASN A 90 4.73 -12.75 -14.15
CA ASN A 90 5.10 -13.67 -15.23
C ASN A 90 5.90 -12.96 -16.35
N LYS A 91 5.64 -11.65 -16.55
CA LYS A 91 6.37 -10.79 -17.50
C LYS A 91 7.56 -10.05 -16.86
N ASN A 92 7.89 -10.37 -15.61
CA ASN A 92 8.93 -9.72 -14.81
C ASN A 92 8.78 -8.17 -14.72
N LEU A 93 7.54 -7.68 -14.71
CA LEU A 93 7.24 -6.26 -14.65
C LEU A 93 7.18 -5.76 -13.21
N LYS A 94 7.62 -4.52 -12.98
CA LYS A 94 7.47 -3.81 -11.70
C LYS A 94 6.04 -3.26 -11.52
N PRO A 95 5.60 -2.94 -10.29
CA PRO A 95 4.31 -2.30 -10.02
C PRO A 95 4.18 -0.97 -10.78
N MET A 96 2.95 -0.62 -11.18
CA MET A 96 2.61 0.75 -11.64
C MET A 96 2.18 1.61 -10.47
#